data_AF-A0A0P0YAX2-F1
#
_entry.id   AF-A0A0P0YAX2-F1
#
_cell.length_a   1.000
_cell.length_b   1.000
_cell.length_c   1.000
_cell.angle_alpha   90.00
_cell.angle_beta   90.00
_cell.angle_gamma   90.00
#
_symmetry.space_group_name_H-M   'P 1'
#
loop_
_entity.id
_entity.type
_entity.pdbx_description
1 polymer ?
#
loop_
_entity_poly.entity_id
_entity_poly.type
_entity_poly.pdbx_seq_one_letter_code
_entity_poly.pdbx_strand_id
1 'polypeptide(L)' 'EGRISKRLGVLALLEQPFIKDDSKTVKDLVKETIATLGENIKVRRFTRYTLGEN' A
#
# COMPACT_ATOMS: atom_id res chain seq x y z
N GLU A 1 -6.16 -19.97 -2.82
CA GLU A 1 -6.19 -18.71 -2.04
C GLU A 1 -4.81 -18.12 -1.75
N GLY A 2 -3.86 -18.86 -1.15
CA GLY A 2 -2.54 -18.33 -0.80
C GLY A 2 -1.73 -17.71 -1.95
N ARG A 3 -1.80 -18.28 -3.18
CA ARG A 3 -1.13 -17.68 -4.36
C ARG A 3 -1.70 -16.32 -4.76
N ILE A 4 -3.01 -16.14 -4.59
CA ILE A 4 -3.70 -14.87 -4.91
C ILE A 4 -3.29 -13.81 -3.88
N SER A 5 -3.33 -14.15 -2.59
CA SER A 5 -2.90 -13.27 -1.51
C SER A 5 -1.44 -12.81 -1.70
N LYS A 6 -0.52 -13.74 -1.99
CA LYS A 6 0.88 -13.40 -2.29
C LYS A 6 1.02 -12.44 -3.47
N ARG A 7 0.26 -12.65 -4.55
CA ARG A 7 0.31 -11.79 -5.74
C ARG A 7 -0.22 -10.38 -5.45
N LEU A 8 -1.28 -10.27 -4.65
CA LEU A 8 -1.81 -8.97 -4.22
C LEU A 8 -0.81 -8.20 -3.36
N GLY A 9 -0.14 -8.87 -2.42
CA GLY A 9 0.89 -8.25 -1.58
C GLY A 9 2.10 -7.69 -2.33
N VAL A 10 2.31 -8.11 -3.60
CA VAL A 10 3.39 -7.58 -4.46
C VAL A 10 2.87 -6.50 -5.42
N LEU A 11 1.66 -6.64 -5.96
CA LEU A 11 1.17 -5.78 -7.05
C LEU A 11 0.24 -4.65 -6.60
N ALA A 12 -0.46 -4.80 -5.48
CA ALA A 12 -1.44 -3.83 -5.02
C ALA A 12 -0.84 -2.96 -3.91
N LEU A 13 -0.67 -1.65 -4.17
CA LEU A 13 -0.06 -0.70 -3.24
C LEU A 13 -0.61 -0.82 -1.81
N LEU A 14 -1.93 -0.92 -1.66
CA LEU A 14 -2.56 -0.96 -0.32
C LEU A 14 -2.25 -2.25 0.45
N GLU A 15 -1.97 -3.35 -0.24
CA GLU A 15 -1.70 -4.66 0.37
C GLU A 15 -0.18 -4.90 0.55
N GLN A 16 0.67 -3.98 0.09
CA GLN A 16 2.12 -4.04 0.27
C GLN A 16 2.51 -3.69 1.72
N PRO A 17 3.59 -4.31 2.24
CA PRO A 17 4.20 -3.87 3.50
C PRO A 17 4.71 -2.43 3.38
N PHE A 18 4.62 -1.68 4.47
CA PHE A 18 5.07 -0.31 4.50
C PHE A 18 6.59 -0.24 4.67
N ILE A 19 7.30 0.43 3.74
CA ILE A 19 8.77 0.46 3.70
C ILE A 19 9.49 0.91 4.99
N LYS A 20 8.81 1.68 5.86
CA LYS A 20 9.40 2.11 7.14
C LYS A 20 9.08 1.18 8.31
N ASP A 21 8.11 0.28 8.13
CA ASP A 21 7.64 -0.68 9.12
C ASP A 21 6.92 -1.83 8.40
N ASP A 22 7.66 -2.90 8.12
CA ASP A 22 7.15 -4.06 7.38
C ASP A 22 6.11 -4.88 8.19
N SER A 23 5.87 -4.55 9.46
CA SER A 23 4.84 -5.20 10.27
C SER A 23 3.42 -4.77 9.90
N LYS A 24 3.27 -3.66 9.17
CA LYS A 24 1.99 -3.10 8.74
C LYS A 24 1.92 -2.95 7.23
N THR A 25 0.70 -3.02 6.68
CA THR A 25 0.47 -2.68 5.27
C THR A 25 0.28 -1.19 5.07
N VAL A 26 0.41 -0.70 3.83
CA VAL A 26 0.08 0.69 3.47
C VAL A 26 -1.39 1.02 3.80
N LYS A 27 -2.30 0.05 3.68
CA LYS A 27 -3.71 0.19 4.06
C LYS A 27 -3.89 0.44 5.55
N ASP A 28 -3.12 -0.26 6.39
CA ASP A 28 -3.18 -0.07 7.84
C ASP A 28 -2.65 1.31 8.23
N LEU A 29 -1.55 1.75 7.61
CA LEU A 29 -1.04 3.10 7.78
C LEU A 29 -2.08 4.17 7.41
N VAL A 30 -2.80 4.00 6.29
CA VAL A 30 -3.87 4.93 5.89
C VAL A 30 -4.99 4.95 6.93
N LYS A 31 -5.40 3.79 7.46
CA LYS A 31 -6.42 3.71 8.52
C LYS A 31 -5.99 4.38 9.82
N GLU A 32 -4.75 4.15 10.27
CA GLU A 32 -4.16 4.80 11.45
C GLU A 32 -4.15 6.33 11.29
N THR A 33 -3.82 6.80 10.08
CA THR A 33 -3.80 8.23 9.76
C THR A 33 -5.22 8.82 9.76
N ILE A 34 -6.20 8.12 9.18
CA ILE A 34 -7.62 8.50 9.24
C ILE A 34 -8.10 8.61 10.70
N ALA A 35 -7.76 7.64 11.55
CA ALA A 35 -8.14 7.66 12.95
C ALA A 35 -7.50 8.84 13.72
N THR A 36 -6.29 9.23 13.35
CA THR A 36 -5.55 10.34 13.97
C THR A 36 -6.09 11.71 13.53
N LEU A 37 -6.38 11.87 12.24
CA LEU A 37 -6.85 13.15 11.68
C LEU A 37 -8.37 13.36 11.82
N GLY A 38 -9.16 12.27 11.86
CA GLY A 38 -10.62 12.32 11.83
C GLY A 38 -11.20 12.61 10.44
N GLU A 39 -10.37 12.58 9.39
CA GLU A 39 -10.77 12.85 8.00
C GLU A 39 -10.61 11.61 7.11
N ASN A 40 -11.41 11.54 6.06
CA ASN A 40 -11.36 10.43 5.10
C ASN A 40 -10.19 10.60 4.12
N ILE A 41 -9.26 9.63 4.11
CA ILE A 41 -8.09 9.62 3.23
C ILE A 41 -8.23 8.49 2.20
N LYS A 42 -8.01 8.81 0.93
CA LYS A 42 -8.03 7.84 -0.17
C LYS A 42 -6.87 8.05 -1.13
N VAL A 43 -6.13 6.98 -1.42
CA VAL A 43 -5.14 6.97 -2.50
C VAL A 43 -5.90 6.85 -3.83
N ARG A 44 -5.99 7.96 -4.59
CA ARG A 44 -6.77 8.00 -5.84
C ARG A 44 -6.04 7.38 -7.03
N ARG A 45 -4.75 7.70 -7.20
CA ARG A 45 -3.90 7.24 -8.31
C ARG A 45 -2.44 7.46 -7.95
N PHE A 46 -1.56 6.62 -8.48
CA PHE A 46 -0.11 6.79 -8.42
C PHE A 46 0.50 6.37 -9.75
N THR A 47 1.71 6.85 -10.03
CA THR A 47 2.53 6.40 -11.14
C THR A 47 3.96 6.21 -10.64
N ARG A 48 4.65 5.18 -11.13
CA ARG A 48 6.06 4.91 -10.84
C ARG A 48 6.80 4.92 -12.15
N TYR A 49 7.74 5.85 -12.31
CA TYR A 49 8.66 5.86 -13.44
C TYR A 49 9.95 5.16 -13.03
N THR A 50 10.40 4.21 -13.83
CA THR A 50 11.72 3.58 -13.71
C THR A 50 12.47 3.83 -15.00
N LEU A 51 13.68 4.37 -14.93
CA LEU A 51 14.51 4.56 -16.12
C LEU A 51 15.13 3.23 -16.53
N GLY A 52 14.91 2.79 -17.77
CA GLY A 52 15.55 1.60 -18.34
C GLY A 52 14.86 0.26 -18.07
N GLU A 53 13.57 0.25 -17.68
CA GLU A 53 12.77 -0.99 -17.72
C GLU A 53 12.52 -1.36 -19.20
N ASN A 54 13.23 -2.38 -19.69
CA ASN A 54 12.97 -3.08 -20.95
C ASN A 54 12.46 -4.49 -20.65
#